data_AF-A0A4R1AUS7-F1
#
_entry.id   AF-A0A4R1AUS7-F1
#
_cell.length_a   1.000
_cell.length_b   1.000
_cell.length_c   1.000
_cell.angle_alpha   90.00
_cell.angle_beta   90.00
_cell.angle_gamma   90.00
#
_symmetry.space_group_name_H-M   'P 1'
#
loop_
_entity.id
_entity.type
_entity.pdbx_description
1 polymer ?
#
loop_
_entity_poly.entity_id
_entity_poly.type
_entity_poly.pdbx_seq_one_letter_code
_entity_poly.pdbx_strand_id
1 'polypeptide(L)' 'MMFWKLVFDMGWIDRDKEIAAQKLRLAVKTESNPLGEITTSEYKQITGKEFDAAA' A
#
# COMPACT_ATOMS: atom_id res chain seq x y z
N MET A 1 6.05 0.47 -7.87
CA MET A 1 6.13 1.75 -7.13
C MET A 1 5.34 2.96 -7.68
N MET A 2 5.69 3.53 -8.84
CA MET A 2 5.32 4.93 -9.19
C MET A 2 3.82 5.16 -9.41
N PHE A 3 3.13 4.16 -9.96
CA PHE A 3 1.67 4.16 -10.09
C PHE A 3 1.01 4.23 -8.71
N TRP A 4 1.30 3.28 -7.82
CA TRP A 4 0.70 3.20 -6.48
C TRP A 4 0.94 4.45 -5.63
N LYS A 5 2.12 5.08 -5.75
CA LYS A 5 2.38 6.38 -5.11
C LYS A 5 1.45 7.47 -5.64
N LEU A 6 1.29 7.59 -6.95
CA LEU A 6 0.39 8.56 -7.57
C LEU A 6 -1.06 8.31 -7.15
N VAL A 7 -1.52 7.07 -7.21
CA VAL A 7 -2.91 6.68 -6.87
C VAL A 7 -3.20 7.00 -5.39
N PHE A 8 -2.23 6.74 -4.51
CA PHE A 8 -2.30 7.08 -3.09
C PHE A 8 -2.30 8.60 -2.89
N ASP A 9 -1.36 9.33 -3.51
CA ASP A 9 -1.22 10.79 -3.37
C ASP A 9 -2.44 11.54 -3.88
N MET A 10 -3.01 11.11 -5.02
CA MET A 10 -4.23 11.67 -5.60
C MET A 10 -5.53 11.24 -4.89
N GLY A 11 -5.45 10.32 -3.92
CA GLY A 11 -6.62 9.83 -3.19
C GLY A 11 -7.58 9.00 -4.07
N TRP A 12 -7.05 8.34 -5.09
CA TRP A 12 -7.81 7.48 -6.01
C TRP A 12 -8.13 6.12 -5.37
N ILE A 13 -7.32 5.69 -4.39
CA ILE A 13 -7.59 4.47 -3.59
C ILE A 13 -8.74 4.74 -2.61
N ASP A 14 -8.60 5.83 -1.86
CA ASP A 14 -9.61 6.38 -0.98
C ASP A 14 -9.30 7.86 -0.74
N ARG A 15 -10.33 8.65 -0.41
CA ARG A 15 -10.16 10.07 -0.05
C ARG A 15 -9.48 10.19 1.32
N ASP A 16 -9.74 9.24 2.21
CA ASP A 16 -9.09 9.15 3.50
C ASP A 16 -7.74 8.41 3.37
N LYS A 17 -6.65 9.07 3.77
CA LYS A 17 -5.30 8.51 3.67
C LYS A 17 -5.09 7.29 4.58
N GLU A 18 -5.80 7.19 5.69
CA GLU A 18 -5.75 6.03 6.58
C GLU A 18 -6.43 4.82 5.93
N ILE A 19 -7.61 5.02 5.36
CA ILE A 19 -8.34 3.97 4.64
C ILE A 19 -7.58 3.58 3.37
N ALA A 20 -7.02 4.55 2.65
CA ALA A 20 -6.18 4.29 1.49
C ALA A 20 -4.96 3.43 1.86
N ALA A 21 -4.33 3.68 3.01
CA ALA A 21 -3.18 2.90 3.46
C ALA A 21 -3.59 1.46 3.81
N GLN A 22 -4.77 1.25 4.42
CA GLN A 22 -5.29 -0.09 4.66
C GLN A 22 -5.57 -0.84 3.36
N LYS A 23 -6.24 -0.19 2.40
CA LYS A 23 -6.53 -0.79 1.08
C LYS A 23 -5.26 -1.10 0.28
N LEU A 24 -4.24 -0.25 0.39
CA LEU A 24 -2.97 -0.45 -0.30
C LEU A 24 -2.24 -1.72 0.19
N ARG A 25 -2.55 -2.26 1.38
CA ARG A 25 -2.00 -3.53 1.88
C ARG A 25 -2.25 -4.70 0.93
N LEU A 26 -3.37 -4.69 0.21
CA LEU A 26 -3.73 -5.72 -0.77
C LEU A 26 -2.81 -5.71 -2.01
N ALA A 27 -2.17 -4.58 -2.30
CA ALA A 27 -1.18 -4.48 -3.36
C ALA A 27 0.22 -4.90 -2.89
N VAL A 28 0.40 -5.14 -1.59
CA VAL A 28 1.71 -5.51 -1.02
C VAL A 28 1.99 -6.98 -1.25
N LYS A 29 3.17 -7.25 -1.80
CA LYS A 29 3.71 -8.57 -2.04
C LYS A 29 4.21 -9.16 -0.74
N THR A 30 3.60 -10.27 -0.36
CA THR A 30 3.94 -11.05 0.84
C THR A 30 3.93 -12.53 0.50
N GLU A 31 4.32 -13.38 1.44
CA GLU A 31 4.21 -14.84 1.27
C GLU A 31 2.76 -15.28 1.03
N SER A 32 1.81 -14.64 1.73
CA SER A 32 0.37 -14.88 1.56
C SER A 32 -0.21 -14.20 0.33
N ASN A 33 0.44 -13.17 -0.21
CA ASN A 33 0.04 -12.46 -1.42
C ASN A 33 1.21 -12.37 -2.42
N PRO A 34 1.52 -13.48 -3.12
CA PRO A 34 2.62 -13.52 -4.08
C PRO A 34 2.36 -12.66 -5.33
N LEU A 35 1.10 -12.26 -5.56
CA LEU A 35 0.66 -11.43 -6.68
C LEU A 35 0.71 -9.93 -6.39
N GLY A 36 1.18 -9.53 -5.20
CA GLY A 36 1.34 -8.12 -4.88
C GLY A 36 2.33 -7.42 -5.84
N GLU A 37 2.05 -6.15 -6.12
CA GLU A 37 2.80 -5.31 -7.07
C GLU A 37 3.83 -4.40 -6.39
N ILE A 38 3.74 -4.21 -5.07
CA ILE A 38 4.68 -3.40 -4.28
C ILE A 38 5.23 -4.20 -3.10
N THR A 39 6.47 -3.94 -2.71
CA THR A 39 7.06 -4.54 -1.51
C THR A 39 6.59 -3.85 -0.23
N THR A 40 6.82 -4.49 0.92
CA THR A 40 6.56 -3.90 2.25
C THR A 40 7.34 -2.59 2.46
N SER A 41 8.55 -2.50 1.89
CA SER A 41 9.35 -1.27 1.90
C SER A 41 8.74 -0.16 1.06
N GLU A 42 8.27 -0.47 -0.15
CA GLU A 42 7.56 0.50 -0.99
C GLU A 42 6.25 0.95 -0.35
N TYR A 43 5.51 0.05 0.30
CA TYR A 43 4.31 0.41 1.07
C TYR A 43 4.62 1.47 2.13
N LYS A 44 5.71 1.29 2.90
CA LYS A 44 6.15 2.25 3.90
C LYS A 44 6.56 3.59 3.27
N GLN A 45 7.20 3.57 2.11
CA GLN A 45 7.55 4.79 1.39
C GLN A 45 6.32 5.55 0.85
N ILE A 46 5.26 4.83 0.44
CA ILE A 46 4.04 5.44 -0.09
C ILE A 46 3.15 5.98 1.03
N THR A 47 2.95 5.20 2.09
CA THR A 47 1.97 5.50 3.15
C THR A 47 2.58 6.15 4.38
N GLY A 48 3.90 6.07 4.57
CA GLY A 48 4.58 6.42 5.80
C GLY A 48 4.36 5.43 6.95
N LYS A 49 3.60 4.34 6.73
CA LYS A 49 3.23 3.36 7.75
C LYS A 49 4.00 2.07 7.59
N GLU A 50 4.29 1.41 8.72
CA GLU A 50 4.84 0.06 8.69
C GLU A 50 3.78 -0.92 8.18
N PHE A 51 4.20 -1.85 7.32
CA PHE A 51 3.35 -2.93 6.90
C PHE A 51 3.35 -4.00 7.99
N ASP A 52 2.24 -4.14 8.69
CA ASP A 52 2.03 -5.19 9.67
C ASP A 52 1.28 -6.37 9.02
N ALA A 53 1.96 -7.50 8.86
CA ALA A 53 1.40 -8.66 8.17
C ALA A 53 0.28 -9.37 8.97
N ALA A 54 -0.02 -8.92 10.20
CA ALA A 54 -1.00 -9.54 11.09
C ALA A 54 -2.33 -8.77 11.19
N ALA A 55 -2.49 -7.65 10.46
CA ALA A 55 -3.71 -6.81 10.48
C ALA A 55 -4.66 -7.08 9.32
#